data_AF-A0A060Z5N3-F1
#
_entry.id   AF-A0A060Z5N3-F1
#
_cell.length_a   1.000
_cell.length_b   1.000
_cell.length_c   1.000
_cell.angle_alpha   90.00
_cell.angle_beta   90.00
_cell.angle_gamma   90.00
#
_symmetry.space_group_name_H-M   'P 1'
#
loop_
_entity.id
_entity.type
_entity.pdbx_description
1 polymer ?
#
loop_
_entity_poly.entity_id
_entity_poly.type
_entity_poly.pdbx_seq_one_letter_code
_entity_poly.pdbx_strand_id
1 'polypeptide(L)'
;FGSSFTHHNIFTSGTVFLQCWEYGIPLCRELAYQYETLYDYQSLSWIRKMEAAYYDNIMEQQRLEPEFFRVGFYGRKFPFFLRNKEFVCRGHDYERLEAFQQRMLGEFPQAIAMQHPNQPDEAILQCDAQYLQIYAVSAVPENVNVLQMDRVPDRIKSFYRVNNVRRFRYDRPFHKGSKDRENEFKSLWIERTTLILTHPLPGISRWFEVEKRELVSNHRFPKSSSTL
;
A
#
# COMPACT_ATOMS: atom_id res chain seq x y z
N PHE A 1 30.15 11.41 -14.64
CA PHE A 1 29.75 10.00 -14.45
C PHE A 1 29.06 9.87 -13.10
N GLY A 2 27.73 9.69 -13.03
CA GLY A 2 27.05 9.51 -11.74
C GLY A 2 25.56 9.86 -11.64
N SER A 3 24.85 10.18 -12.73
CA SER A 3 23.42 10.56 -12.68
C SER A 3 22.44 9.46 -13.14
N SER A 4 22.93 8.31 -13.62
CA SER A 4 22.06 7.26 -14.19
C SER A 4 21.70 6.14 -13.21
N PHE A 5 22.27 6.13 -12.00
CA PHE A 5 22.20 4.97 -11.09
C PHE A 5 21.01 4.97 -10.11
N THR A 6 20.27 6.08 -9.96
CA THR A 6 19.18 6.18 -8.97
C THR A 6 17.79 5.91 -9.54
N HIS A 7 17.58 6.10 -10.84
CA HIS A 7 16.26 5.91 -11.45
C HIS A 7 15.95 4.45 -11.80
N HIS A 8 16.96 3.62 -12.03
CA HIS A 8 16.73 2.25 -12.51
C HIS A 8 16.53 1.26 -11.35
N ASN A 9 17.38 1.25 -10.32
CA ASN A 9 17.29 0.21 -9.28
C ASN A 9 16.08 0.33 -8.35
N ILE A 10 15.63 1.55 -8.05
CA ILE A 10 14.50 1.75 -7.13
C ILE A 10 13.15 1.39 -7.79
N PHE A 11 13.03 1.58 -9.11
CA PHE A 11 11.76 1.39 -9.84
C PHE A 11 11.65 0.05 -10.58
N THR A 12 12.75 -0.68 -10.82
CA THR A 12 12.75 -1.87 -11.70
C THR A 12 12.99 -3.21 -11.00
N SER A 13 13.23 -3.24 -9.69
CA SER A 13 13.48 -4.51 -9.02
C SER A 13 12.18 -5.30 -8.80
N GLY A 14 11.95 -6.25 -9.71
CA GLY A 14 11.05 -7.38 -9.51
C GLY A 14 9.69 -7.23 -10.19
N THR A 15 9.61 -7.69 -11.43
CA THR A 15 8.40 -8.27 -12.02
C THR A 15 7.98 -9.48 -11.18
N VAL A 16 7.45 -9.25 -9.99
CA VAL A 16 6.71 -10.31 -9.30
C VAL A 16 5.40 -10.41 -10.05
N PHE A 17 5.13 -11.61 -10.54
CA PHE A 17 3.82 -11.98 -11.04
C PHE A 17 2.81 -11.76 -9.91
N LEU A 18 2.15 -10.60 -9.93
CA LEU A 18 0.99 -10.37 -9.10
C LEU A 18 -0.06 -11.41 -9.54
N GLN A 19 -0.43 -12.29 -8.60
CA GLN A 19 -1.48 -13.29 -8.81
C GLN A 19 -2.86 -12.60 -8.80
N CYS A 20 -3.11 -11.78 -9.82
CA CYS A 20 -4.32 -10.98 -9.99
C CYS A 20 -5.20 -11.57 -11.11
N TRP A 21 -5.60 -12.83 -10.96
CA TRP A 21 -6.45 -13.53 -11.91
C TRP A 21 -7.78 -12.82 -12.16
N GLU A 22 -8.31 -12.08 -11.17
CA GLU A 22 -9.51 -11.24 -11.28
C GLU A 22 -9.42 -10.23 -12.43
N TYR A 23 -8.25 -9.66 -12.69
CA TYR A 23 -8.06 -8.72 -13.81
C TYR A 23 -7.85 -9.42 -15.15
N GLY A 24 -7.41 -10.69 -15.15
CA GLY A 24 -7.24 -11.48 -16.36
C GLY A 24 -8.57 -11.97 -16.95
N ILE A 25 -9.53 -12.32 -16.11
CA ILE A 25 -10.86 -12.83 -16.52
C ILE A 25 -11.57 -11.92 -17.54
N PRO A 26 -11.75 -10.60 -17.32
CA PRO A 26 -12.41 -9.74 -18.31
C PRO A 26 -11.65 -9.66 -19.64
N LEU A 27 -10.31 -9.75 -19.61
CA LEU A 27 -9.50 -9.78 -20.84
C LEU A 27 -9.69 -11.09 -21.61
N CYS A 28 -9.78 -12.22 -20.91
CA CYS A 28 -10.12 -13.51 -21.53
C CYS A 28 -11.47 -13.44 -22.24
N ARG A 29 -12.46 -12.78 -21.63
CA ARG A 29 -13.80 -12.63 -22.21
C ARG A 29 -13.81 -11.76 -23.46
N GLU A 30 -13.07 -10.65 -23.44
CA GLU A 30 -12.93 -9.78 -24.62
C GLU A 30 -12.26 -10.54 -25.78
N LEU A 31 -11.16 -11.24 -25.50
CA LEU A 31 -10.48 -12.06 -26.51
C LEU A 31 -11.38 -13.19 -27.05
N ALA A 32 -12.14 -13.85 -26.18
CA ALA A 32 -13.09 -14.87 -26.58
C ALA A 32 -14.13 -14.33 -27.56
N TYR A 33 -14.66 -13.12 -27.31
CA TYR A 33 -15.61 -12.47 -28.22
C TYR A 33 -15.00 -12.21 -29.61
N GLN A 34 -13.75 -11.76 -29.67
CA GLN A 34 -13.04 -11.55 -30.94
C GLN A 34 -12.82 -12.88 -31.69
N TYR A 35 -12.35 -13.93 -31.01
CA TYR A 35 -12.13 -15.24 -31.64
C TYR A 35 -13.41 -15.89 -32.15
N GLU A 36 -14.52 -15.72 -31.44
CA GLU A 36 -15.84 -16.20 -31.90
C GLU A 36 -16.29 -15.47 -33.17
N THR A 37 -16.12 -14.15 -33.22
CA THR A 37 -16.45 -13.32 -34.41
C THR A 37 -15.60 -13.69 -35.63
N LEU A 38 -14.35 -14.10 -35.42
CA LEU A 38 -13.43 -14.54 -36.46
C LEU A 38 -13.55 -16.04 -36.79
N TYR A 39 -14.43 -16.77 -36.10
CA TYR A 39 -14.57 -18.23 -36.22
C TYR A 39 -13.27 -19.01 -35.91
N ASP A 40 -12.33 -18.42 -35.13
CA ASP A 40 -11.11 -19.08 -34.66
C ASP A 40 -11.40 -19.90 -33.40
N TYR A 41 -12.01 -21.06 -33.60
CA TYR A 41 -12.41 -21.93 -32.50
C TYR A 41 -11.25 -22.58 -31.76
N GLN A 42 -10.07 -22.65 -32.37
CA GLN A 42 -8.88 -23.17 -31.72
C GLN A 42 -8.41 -22.19 -30.64
N SER A 43 -8.26 -20.90 -30.98
CA SER A 43 -7.91 -19.85 -30.02
C SER A 43 -9.02 -19.63 -29.00
N LEU A 44 -10.29 -19.72 -29.41
CA LEU A 44 -11.44 -19.64 -28.50
C LEU A 44 -11.41 -20.74 -27.42
N SER A 45 -11.14 -21.99 -27.81
CA SER A 45 -11.03 -23.10 -26.87
C SER A 45 -9.91 -22.87 -25.86
N TRP A 46 -8.76 -22.38 -26.33
CA TRP A 46 -7.63 -22.06 -25.46
C TRP A 46 -7.95 -20.95 -24.46
N ILE A 47 -8.51 -19.82 -24.91
CA ILE A 47 -8.79 -18.69 -24.01
C ILE A 47 -9.87 -19.03 -22.96
N ARG A 48 -10.86 -19.84 -23.31
CA ARG A 48 -11.89 -20.30 -22.35
C ARG A 48 -11.33 -21.24 -21.29
N LYS A 49 -10.39 -22.13 -21.66
CA LYS A 49 -9.65 -22.95 -20.69
C LYS A 49 -8.81 -22.09 -19.76
N MET A 50 -8.20 -21.03 -20.27
CA MET A 50 -7.45 -20.08 -19.45
C MET A 50 -8.36 -19.31 -18.48
N GLU A 51 -9.54 -18.85 -18.93
CA GLU A 51 -10.56 -18.23 -18.06
C GLU A 51 -10.99 -19.18 -16.93
N ALA A 52 -11.26 -20.45 -17.25
CA ALA A 52 -11.58 -21.47 -16.25
C ALA A 52 -10.46 -21.65 -15.22
N ALA A 53 -9.21 -21.80 -15.69
CA ALA A 53 -8.04 -21.94 -14.82
C ALA A 53 -7.85 -20.73 -13.88
N TYR A 54 -8.23 -19.51 -14.30
CA TYR A 54 -8.21 -18.34 -13.43
C TYR A 54 -9.22 -18.43 -12.29
N TYR A 55 -10.43 -18.96 -12.54
CA TYR A 55 -11.39 -19.22 -11.46
C TYR A 55 -10.87 -20.26 -10.47
N ASP A 56 -10.33 -21.37 -10.98
CA ASP A 56 -9.76 -22.42 -10.13
C ASP A 56 -8.62 -21.86 -9.28
N ASN A 57 -7.72 -21.08 -9.89
CA ASN A 57 -6.63 -20.44 -9.15
C ASN A 57 -7.13 -19.48 -8.06
N ILE A 58 -8.14 -18.66 -8.33
CA ILE A 58 -8.75 -17.77 -7.31
C ILE A 58 -9.28 -18.58 -6.13
N MET A 59 -9.84 -19.76 -6.39
CA MET A 59 -10.47 -20.60 -5.38
C MET A 59 -9.49 -21.49 -4.62
N GLU A 60 -8.40 -21.92 -5.26
CA GLU A 60 -7.52 -22.99 -4.76
C GLU A 60 -6.15 -22.48 -4.30
N GLN A 61 -5.57 -21.49 -4.99
CA GLN A 61 -4.24 -20.98 -4.66
C GLN A 61 -4.25 -20.09 -3.41
N GLN A 62 -3.27 -20.31 -2.54
CA GLN A 62 -3.07 -19.47 -1.36
C GLN A 62 -2.44 -18.14 -1.77
N ARG A 63 -3.08 -17.03 -1.37
CA ARG A 63 -2.61 -15.67 -1.63
C ARG A 63 -2.18 -15.01 -0.33
N LEU A 64 -1.00 -14.40 -0.35
CA LEU A 64 -0.51 -13.61 0.77
C LEU A 64 -1.08 -12.20 0.68
N GLU A 65 -1.54 -11.70 1.82
CA GLU A 65 -1.94 -10.31 1.94
C GLU A 65 -0.67 -9.45 2.06
N PRO A 66 -0.42 -8.51 1.13
CA PRO A 66 0.76 -7.67 1.19
C PRO A 66 0.64 -6.65 2.33
N GLU A 67 1.76 -6.27 2.92
CA GLU A 67 1.83 -5.06 3.73
C GLU A 67 2.06 -3.83 2.87
N PHE A 68 1.62 -2.67 3.34
CA PHE A 68 1.85 -1.39 2.69
C PHE A 68 2.65 -0.49 3.60
N PHE A 69 3.65 0.16 3.02
CA PHE A 69 4.57 1.02 3.75
C PHE A 69 4.53 2.42 3.17
N ARG A 70 4.26 3.40 4.01
CA ARG A 70 4.46 4.80 3.65
C ARG A 70 5.93 5.12 3.88
N VAL A 71 6.59 5.71 2.89
CA VAL A 71 7.93 6.30 2.99
C VAL A 71 7.88 7.79 2.68
N GLY A 72 8.43 8.61 3.57
CA GLY A 72 8.67 10.04 3.37
C GLY A 72 10.16 10.30 3.23
N PHE A 73 10.53 11.08 2.22
CA PHE A 73 11.90 11.46 1.88
C PHE A 73 12.09 12.95 2.19
N TYR A 74 12.80 13.29 3.25
CA TYR A 74 12.92 14.68 3.69
C TYR A 74 14.36 15.17 3.73
N GLY A 75 14.53 16.47 3.48
CA GLY A 75 15.82 17.14 3.44
C GLY A 75 16.36 17.30 2.02
N ARG A 76 17.24 18.29 1.85
CA ARG A 76 17.67 18.79 0.54
C ARG A 76 18.60 17.85 -0.21
N LYS A 77 19.23 16.88 0.46
CA LYS A 77 20.15 15.92 -0.17
C LYS A 77 19.44 14.79 -0.93
N PHE A 78 18.11 14.69 -0.89
CA PHE A 78 17.39 13.81 -1.81
C PHE A 78 17.31 14.42 -3.23
N PRO A 79 17.30 13.56 -4.28
CA PRO A 79 16.96 13.98 -5.64
C PRO A 79 15.61 14.70 -5.69
N PHE A 80 15.44 15.64 -6.63
CA PHE A 80 14.26 16.50 -6.71
C PHE A 80 12.93 15.74 -6.73
N PHE A 81 12.87 14.58 -7.40
CA PHE A 81 11.66 13.76 -7.51
C PHE A 81 11.29 13.02 -6.21
N LEU A 82 12.19 12.94 -5.22
CA LEU A 82 11.93 12.38 -3.89
C LEU A 82 11.88 13.46 -2.82
N ARG A 83 12.64 14.56 -2.99
CA ARG A 83 12.82 15.59 -1.98
C ARG A 83 11.49 16.12 -1.46
N ASN A 84 11.29 15.98 -0.16
CA ASN A 84 10.13 16.42 0.59
C ASN A 84 8.81 15.84 0.06
N LYS A 85 8.87 14.62 -0.49
CA LYS A 85 7.72 13.87 -1.02
C LYS A 85 7.50 12.58 -0.25
N GLU A 86 6.29 12.07 -0.38
CA GLU A 86 5.83 10.87 0.29
C GLU A 86 5.27 9.88 -0.72
N PHE A 87 5.51 8.60 -0.47
CA PHE A 87 5.05 7.52 -1.32
C PHE A 87 4.45 6.43 -0.44
N VAL A 88 3.52 5.67 -0.98
CA VAL A 88 3.11 4.39 -0.39
C VAL A 88 3.59 3.29 -1.31
N CYS A 89 4.25 2.29 -0.73
CA CYS A 89 4.79 1.13 -1.40
C CYS A 89 4.04 -0.12 -0.96
N ARG A 90 3.70 -0.97 -1.92
CA ARG A 90 3.26 -2.35 -1.69
C ARG A 90 4.50 -3.21 -1.44
N GLY A 91 4.57 -3.81 -0.25
CA GLY A 91 5.64 -4.71 0.15
C GLY A 91 5.79 -5.91 -0.78
N HIS A 92 6.98 -6.51 -0.77
CA HIS A 92 7.20 -7.83 -1.35
C HIS A 92 6.49 -8.90 -0.52
N ASP A 93 6.41 -10.11 -1.08
CA ASP A 93 5.84 -11.25 -0.38
C ASP A 93 6.59 -11.49 0.94
N TYR A 94 5.85 -11.62 2.03
CA TYR A 94 6.37 -11.75 3.41
C TYR A 94 7.21 -10.57 3.92
N GLU A 95 7.29 -9.45 3.20
CA GLU A 95 8.06 -8.30 3.65
C GLU A 95 7.36 -7.61 4.83
N ARG A 96 8.09 -7.48 5.94
CA ARG A 96 7.67 -6.75 7.13
C ARG A 96 8.31 -5.36 7.17
N LEU A 97 7.78 -4.48 8.02
CA LEU A 97 8.27 -3.11 8.20
C LEU A 97 9.79 -3.03 8.39
N GLU A 98 10.36 -3.87 9.26
CA GLU A 98 11.79 -3.87 9.56
C GLU A 98 12.64 -4.23 8.33
N ALA A 99 12.23 -5.27 7.59
CA ALA A 99 12.90 -5.68 6.35
C ALA A 99 12.82 -4.59 5.28
N PHE A 100 11.65 -3.95 5.13
CA PHE A 100 11.46 -2.83 4.22
C PHE A 100 12.34 -1.62 4.61
N GLN A 101 12.41 -1.28 5.89
CA GLN A 101 13.27 -0.22 6.41
C GLN A 101 14.75 -0.50 6.11
N GLN A 102 15.23 -1.72 6.39
CA GLN A 102 16.61 -2.10 6.09
C GLN A 102 16.92 -2.02 4.60
N ARG A 103 16.01 -2.47 3.74
CA ARG A 103 16.15 -2.35 2.29
C ARG A 103 16.23 -0.90 1.84
N MET A 104 15.34 -0.03 2.34
CA MET A 104 15.36 1.40 2.00
C MET A 104 16.62 2.11 2.51
N LEU A 105 17.11 1.76 3.70
CA LEU A 105 18.37 2.29 4.23
C LEU A 105 19.59 1.76 3.46
N GLY A 106 19.52 0.55 2.92
CA GLY A 106 20.54 0.01 2.00
C GLY A 106 20.62 0.79 0.68
N GLU A 107 19.48 1.21 0.13
CA GLU A 107 19.42 2.07 -1.08
C GLU A 107 19.88 3.50 -0.80
N PHE A 108 19.65 4.01 0.42
CA PHE A 108 20.03 5.36 0.86
C PHE A 108 20.91 5.30 2.11
N PRO A 109 22.19 4.90 1.99
CA PRO A 109 23.06 4.66 3.14
C PRO A 109 23.40 5.91 3.96
N GLN A 110 23.17 7.10 3.41
CA GLN A 110 23.38 8.38 4.10
C GLN A 110 22.10 8.90 4.79
N ALA A 111 21.00 8.15 4.69
CA ALA A 111 19.73 8.55 5.28
C ALA A 111 19.63 8.20 6.76
N ILE A 112 19.06 9.12 7.52
CA ILE A 112 18.77 8.98 8.94
C ILE A 112 17.32 8.52 9.08
N ALA A 113 17.11 7.36 9.72
CA ALA A 113 15.77 6.86 10.01
C ALA A 113 15.10 7.71 11.11
N MET A 114 13.96 8.31 10.77
CA MET A 114 13.12 9.04 11.71
C MET A 114 12.33 8.05 12.58
N GLN A 115 12.32 8.30 13.89
CA GLN A 115 11.74 7.38 14.88
C GLN A 115 10.23 7.56 15.12
N HIS A 116 9.66 8.68 14.67
CA HIS A 116 8.27 9.03 14.95
C HIS A 116 7.53 9.36 13.65
N PRO A 117 6.22 9.04 13.55
CA PRO A 117 5.38 9.33 12.39
C PRO A 117 4.90 10.80 12.34
N ASN A 118 5.51 11.69 13.15
CA ASN A 118 5.16 13.10 13.20
C ASN A 118 5.50 13.77 11.87
N GLN A 119 4.72 14.77 11.46
CA GLN A 119 5.09 15.55 10.29
C GLN A 119 6.46 16.22 10.53
N PRO A 120 7.38 16.17 9.56
CA PRO A 120 8.64 16.90 9.67
C PRO A 120 8.35 18.39 9.74
N ASP A 121 9.14 19.10 10.54
CA ASP A 121 9.11 20.56 10.59
C ASP A 121 9.96 21.17 9.47
N GLU A 122 9.88 22.49 9.31
CA GLU A 122 10.65 23.23 8.30
C GLU A 122 12.16 23.02 8.46
N ALA A 123 12.64 22.82 9.70
CA ALA A 123 14.04 22.56 9.98
C ALA A 123 14.52 21.26 9.31
N ILE A 124 13.75 20.16 9.44
CA ILE A 124 14.04 18.88 8.76
C ILE A 124 13.94 19.04 7.24
N LEU A 125 12.89 19.72 6.76
CA LEU A 125 12.65 19.88 5.31
C LEU A 125 13.73 20.68 4.60
N GLN A 126 14.33 21.66 5.28
CA GLN A 126 15.38 22.54 4.75
C GLN A 126 16.81 22.09 5.10
N CYS A 127 16.95 21.03 5.91
CA CYS A 127 18.25 20.51 6.30
C CYS A 127 19.03 19.92 5.11
N ASP A 128 20.36 20.10 5.09
CA ASP A 128 21.29 19.49 4.13
C ASP A 128 21.65 18.04 4.54
N ALA A 129 20.62 17.26 4.83
CA ALA A 129 20.70 15.85 5.18
C ALA A 129 19.62 15.04 4.43
N GLN A 130 19.64 13.72 4.62
CA GLN A 130 18.62 12.80 4.15
C GLN A 130 17.92 12.19 5.37
N TYR A 131 16.62 12.37 5.48
CA TYR A 131 15.80 11.75 6.51
C TYR A 131 14.75 10.84 5.86
N LEU A 132 14.69 9.59 6.30
CA LEU A 132 13.67 8.63 5.89
C LEU A 132 12.68 8.40 7.01
N GLN A 133 11.39 8.59 6.73
CA GLN A 133 10.32 8.27 7.66
C GLN A 133 9.44 7.17 7.09
N ILE A 134 9.49 6.00 7.72
CA ILE A 134 8.86 4.79 7.21
C ILE A 134 7.95 4.18 8.29
N TYR A 135 6.69 3.93 7.93
CA TYR A 135 5.74 3.23 8.79
C TYR A 135 4.71 2.46 7.96
N ALA A 136 4.13 1.43 8.56
CA ALA A 136 3.07 0.64 7.94
C ALA A 136 1.76 1.45 7.85
N VAL A 137 1.01 1.23 6.76
CA VAL A 137 -0.31 1.82 6.53
C VAL A 137 -1.29 0.71 6.14
N SER A 138 -2.57 0.90 6.48
CA SER A 138 -3.62 -0.04 6.09
C SER A 138 -4.33 0.45 4.84
N ALA A 139 -4.55 -0.44 3.87
CA ALA A 139 -5.38 -0.14 2.71
C ALA A 139 -6.83 0.16 3.13
N VAL A 140 -7.45 1.11 2.43
CA VAL A 140 -8.89 1.39 2.53
C VAL A 140 -9.54 0.84 1.25
N PRO A 141 -10.32 -0.26 1.34
CA PRO A 141 -10.89 -0.91 0.17
C PRO A 141 -11.84 -0.01 -0.61
N GLU A 142 -11.77 -0.05 -1.94
CA GLU A 142 -12.72 0.66 -2.81
C GLU A 142 -13.99 -0.16 -3.06
N ASN A 143 -13.85 -1.48 -3.21
CA ASN A 143 -14.94 -2.39 -3.55
C ASN A 143 -15.75 -2.86 -2.33
N VAL A 144 -16.27 -1.90 -1.54
CA VAL A 144 -16.99 -2.18 -0.28
C VAL A 144 -18.19 -3.11 -0.49
N ASN A 145 -18.87 -2.98 -1.63
CA ASN A 145 -20.04 -3.79 -1.96
C ASN A 145 -19.71 -5.30 -1.96
N VAL A 146 -18.60 -5.72 -2.59
CA VAL A 146 -18.19 -7.13 -2.64
C VAL A 146 -17.89 -7.66 -1.24
N LEU A 147 -17.31 -6.82 -0.38
CA LEU A 147 -16.95 -7.20 0.99
C LEU A 147 -18.18 -7.44 1.88
N GLN A 148 -19.29 -6.76 1.60
CA GLN A 148 -20.55 -6.88 2.33
C GLN A 148 -21.43 -8.04 1.86
N MET A 149 -21.11 -8.69 0.74
CA MET A 149 -21.90 -9.82 0.24
C MET A 149 -21.62 -11.10 1.05
N ASP A 150 -22.60 -11.58 1.81
CA ASP A 150 -22.43 -12.77 2.68
C ASP A 150 -22.09 -14.06 1.91
N ARG A 151 -22.60 -14.20 0.68
CA ARG A 151 -22.37 -15.38 -0.15
C ARG A 151 -20.97 -15.45 -0.76
N VAL A 152 -20.19 -14.36 -0.72
CA VAL A 152 -18.86 -14.30 -1.33
C VAL A 152 -17.84 -14.84 -0.34
N PRO A 153 -17.07 -15.90 -0.69
CA PRO A 153 -16.04 -16.44 0.18
C PRO A 153 -14.96 -15.42 0.57
N ASP A 154 -14.40 -15.55 1.77
CA ASP A 154 -13.36 -14.65 2.27
C ASP A 154 -12.11 -14.61 1.38
N ARG A 155 -11.80 -15.72 0.71
CA ARG A 155 -10.68 -15.78 -0.24
C ARG A 155 -10.85 -14.81 -1.41
N ILE A 156 -12.09 -14.58 -1.86
CA ILE A 156 -12.38 -13.58 -2.89
C ILE A 156 -12.35 -12.19 -2.26
N LYS A 157 -12.98 -12.00 -1.09
CA LYS A 157 -13.02 -10.72 -0.39
C LYS A 157 -11.62 -10.19 -0.07
N SER A 158 -10.69 -11.04 0.35
CA SER A 158 -9.32 -10.64 0.72
C SER A 158 -8.59 -9.96 -0.44
N PHE A 159 -8.79 -10.41 -1.69
CA PHE A 159 -8.25 -9.74 -2.87
C PHE A 159 -8.72 -8.28 -2.97
N TYR A 160 -10.02 -8.05 -2.85
CA TYR A 160 -10.62 -6.72 -2.96
C TYR A 160 -10.32 -5.80 -1.77
N ARG A 161 -9.83 -6.33 -0.65
CA ARG A 161 -9.37 -5.51 0.49
C ARG A 161 -8.08 -4.74 0.19
N VAL A 162 -7.22 -5.30 -0.67
CA VAL A 162 -5.83 -4.84 -0.85
C VAL A 162 -5.40 -4.63 -2.29
N ASN A 163 -6.27 -4.87 -3.27
CA ASN A 163 -5.98 -4.63 -4.69
C ASN A 163 -6.94 -3.58 -5.27
N ASN A 164 -6.41 -2.80 -6.22
CA ASN A 164 -7.03 -1.58 -6.74
C ASN A 164 -7.42 -0.63 -5.59
N VAL A 165 -6.43 -0.33 -4.75
CA VAL A 165 -6.59 0.57 -3.60
C VAL A 165 -5.76 1.82 -3.81
N ARG A 166 -6.41 2.98 -3.76
CA ARG A 166 -5.76 4.30 -3.84
C ARG A 166 -5.66 5.01 -2.49
N ARG A 167 -6.46 4.59 -1.52
CA ARG A 167 -6.58 5.22 -0.20
C ARG A 167 -5.93 4.33 0.86
N PHE A 168 -5.13 4.93 1.72
CA PHE A 168 -4.44 4.27 2.82
C PHE A 168 -4.64 5.06 4.10
N ARG A 169 -4.66 4.40 5.25
CA ARG A 169 -4.81 5.06 6.54
C ARG A 169 -3.75 4.63 7.53
N TYR A 170 -3.41 5.52 8.44
CA TYR A 170 -2.65 5.20 9.64
C TYR A 170 -3.20 5.99 10.83
N ASP A 171 -3.01 5.39 12.00
CA ASP A 171 -3.51 5.90 13.27
C ASP A 171 -2.32 6.26 14.15
N ARG A 172 -2.25 7.51 14.59
CA ARG A 172 -1.21 8.00 15.50
C ARG A 172 -1.80 8.27 16.88
N PRO A 173 -1.35 7.58 17.94
CA PRO A 173 -1.75 7.92 19.29
C PRO A 173 -1.06 9.21 19.74
N PHE A 174 -1.81 10.10 20.41
CA PHE A 174 -1.27 11.32 21.03
C PHE A 174 -2.03 11.64 22.32
N HIS A 175 -1.40 12.41 23.22
CA HIS A 175 -2.07 12.84 24.45
C HIS A 175 -2.62 14.26 24.30
N LYS A 176 -3.87 14.47 24.71
CA LYS A 176 -4.51 15.79 24.79
C LYS A 176 -4.64 16.20 26.26
N GLY A 177 -3.95 17.27 26.66
CA GLY A 177 -3.91 17.76 28.03
C GLY A 177 -2.78 17.15 28.88
N SER A 178 -2.82 17.34 30.20
CA SER A 178 -1.85 16.76 31.12
C SER A 178 -1.98 15.24 31.16
N LYS A 179 -0.85 14.52 31.02
CA LYS A 179 -0.81 13.08 31.24
C LYS A 179 -1.22 12.76 32.67
N ASP A 180 -2.35 12.09 32.83
CA ASP A 180 -2.78 11.52 34.10
C ASP A 180 -1.89 10.32 34.42
N ARG A 181 -1.09 10.40 35.49
CA ARG A 181 -0.14 9.36 35.91
C ARG A 181 -0.83 8.06 36.35
N GLU A 182 -2.10 8.09 36.72
CA GLU A 182 -2.86 6.89 37.10
C GLU A 182 -3.61 6.27 35.92
N ASN A 183 -3.91 7.05 34.87
CA ASN A 183 -4.68 6.55 33.73
C ASN A 183 -4.31 7.28 32.44
N GLU A 184 -3.27 6.77 31.79
CA GLU A 184 -2.75 7.30 30.52
C GLU A 184 -3.81 7.29 29.41
N PHE A 185 -4.77 6.34 29.44
CA PHE A 185 -5.85 6.22 28.45
C PHE A 185 -6.87 7.36 28.51
N LYS A 186 -7.04 8.06 29.65
CA LYS A 186 -7.99 9.18 29.75
C LYS A 186 -7.62 10.34 28.83
N SER A 187 -6.32 10.55 28.66
CA SER A 187 -5.74 11.63 27.85
C SER A 187 -5.31 11.15 26.46
N LEU A 188 -5.43 9.85 26.16
CA LEU A 188 -5.01 9.27 24.89
C LEU A 188 -6.09 9.46 23.81
N TRP A 189 -5.67 10.04 22.69
CA TRP A 189 -6.47 10.27 21.49
C TRP A 189 -5.79 9.62 20.30
N ILE A 190 -6.58 9.24 19.30
CA ILE A 190 -6.07 8.73 18.03
C ILE A 190 -6.35 9.78 16.96
N GLU A 191 -5.28 10.19 16.30
CA GLU A 191 -5.33 10.97 15.07
C GLU A 191 -5.26 10.01 13.89
N ARG A 192 -6.35 9.94 13.11
CA ARG A 192 -6.40 9.13 11.89
C ARG A 192 -6.13 9.99 10.67
N THR A 193 -5.10 9.61 9.93
CA THR A 193 -4.74 10.25 8.66
C THR A 193 -5.02 9.31 7.51
N THR A 194 -5.68 9.82 6.46
CA THR A 194 -5.87 9.14 5.19
C THR A 194 -4.95 9.74 4.13
N LEU A 195 -4.21 8.88 3.44
CA LEU A 195 -3.33 9.19 2.32
C LEU A 195 -4.04 8.77 1.03
N ILE A 196 -4.00 9.62 0.02
CA ILE A 196 -4.56 9.36 -1.31
C ILE A 196 -3.40 9.38 -2.30
N LEU A 197 -3.19 8.28 -3.01
CA LEU A 197 -2.11 8.16 -3.98
C LEU A 197 -2.49 8.78 -5.32
N THR A 198 -1.51 9.08 -6.17
CA THR A 198 -1.78 9.50 -7.56
C THR A 198 -2.40 8.38 -8.40
N HIS A 199 -2.04 7.12 -8.13
CA HIS A 199 -2.52 5.93 -8.85
C HIS A 199 -2.78 4.79 -7.86
N PRO A 200 -3.71 3.85 -8.16
CA PRO A 200 -4.01 2.72 -7.28
C PRO A 200 -2.88 1.69 -7.26
N LEU A 201 -2.81 0.94 -6.17
CA LEU A 201 -1.95 -0.25 -6.04
C LEU A 201 -2.79 -1.54 -6.15
N PRO A 202 -2.29 -2.58 -6.83
CA PRO A 202 -1.06 -2.58 -7.64
C PRO A 202 -1.25 -1.75 -8.94
N GLY A 203 -0.14 -1.23 -9.47
CA GLY A 203 -0.10 -0.56 -10.79
C GLY A 203 1.20 -0.91 -11.53
N ILE A 204 1.61 -0.07 -12.49
CA ILE A 204 2.88 -0.22 -13.22
C ILE A 204 4.10 -0.24 -12.29
N SER A 205 4.00 0.44 -11.15
CA SER A 205 5.02 0.45 -10.11
C SER A 205 4.46 -0.05 -8.79
N ARG A 206 5.34 -0.50 -7.89
CA ARG A 206 4.99 -0.95 -6.54
C ARG A 206 4.65 0.19 -5.60
N TRP A 207 4.92 1.42 -6.00
CA TRP A 207 4.76 2.59 -5.18
C TRP A 207 4.30 3.79 -5.99
N PHE A 208 3.51 4.63 -5.36
CA PHE A 208 3.03 5.88 -5.96
C PHE A 208 3.08 7.01 -4.95
N GLU A 209 3.29 8.22 -5.48
CA GLU A 209 3.32 9.45 -4.69
C GLU A 209 1.98 9.69 -4.01
N VAL A 210 2.02 10.14 -2.76
CA VAL A 210 0.85 10.64 -2.02
C VAL A 210 0.50 12.01 -2.59
N GLU A 211 -0.65 12.08 -3.26
CA GLU A 211 -1.18 13.32 -3.84
C GLU A 211 -1.83 14.19 -2.77
N LYS A 212 -2.59 13.57 -1.85
CA LYS A 212 -3.37 14.29 -0.84
C LYS A 212 -3.34 13.58 0.49
N ARG A 213 -3.34 14.38 1.56
CA ARG A 213 -3.53 13.97 2.95
C ARG A 213 -4.82 14.54 3.51
N GLU A 214 -5.60 13.70 4.18
CA GLU A 214 -6.85 14.08 4.84
C GLU A 214 -6.81 13.64 6.31
N LEU A 215 -6.98 14.59 7.23
CA LEU A 215 -7.13 14.31 8.65
C LEU A 215 -8.61 14.00 8.91
N VAL A 216 -8.94 12.73 9.14
CA VAL A 216 -10.34 12.28 9.09
C VAL A 216 -11.00 12.34 10.47
N SER A 217 -10.26 12.15 11.57
CA SER A 217 -10.88 12.17 12.90
C SER A 217 -9.88 12.18 14.04
N ASN A 218 -10.24 12.91 15.11
CA ASN A 218 -9.71 12.71 16.46
C ASN A 218 -10.77 12.00 17.30
N HIS A 219 -10.52 10.75 17.68
CA HIS A 219 -11.41 10.03 18.59
C HIS A 219 -10.65 9.66 19.87
N ARG A 220 -11.36 9.71 20.99
CA ARG A 220 -10.80 9.25 22.28
C ARG A 220 -10.52 7.76 22.15
N PHE A 221 -9.37 7.31 22.65
CA PHE A 221 -9.09 5.89 22.70
C PHE A 221 -10.25 5.20 23.45
N PRO A 222 -10.87 4.14 22.91
CA PRO A 222 -11.98 3.49 23.60
C PRO A 222 -11.49 3.00 24.97
N LYS A 223 -12.24 3.33 26.03
CA LYS A 223 -12.09 2.61 27.30
C LYS A 223 -12.52 1.17 27.03
N SER A 224 -11.68 0.20 27.42
CA SER A 224 -11.93 -1.23 27.23
C SER A 224 -13.33 -1.64 27.68
N SER A 225 -13.98 -2.55 26.97
CA SER A 225 -15.00 -3.40 27.61
C SER A 225 -14.26 -4.48 28.40
N SER A 226 -13.79 -4.11 29.58
CA SER A 226 -13.55 -5.05 30.68
C SER A 226 -14.70 -4.84 31.66
N THR A 227 -15.77 -5.60 31.51
CA THR A 227 -16.77 -5.81 32.58
C THR A 227 -17.47 -7.16 32.37
N LEU A 228 -17.16 -8.07 33.31
CA LEU A 228 -17.82 -9.31 33.72
C LEU A 228 -17.94 -10.46 32.71
#